data_AF-A0A374K5R0-F1
#
_entry.id   AF-A0A374K5R0-F1
#
_cell.length_a   1.000
_cell.length_b   1.000
_cell.length_c   1.000
_cell.angle_alpha   90.00
_cell.angle_beta   90.00
_cell.angle_gamma   90.00
#
_symmetry.space_group_name_H-M   'P 1'
#
loop_
_entity.id
_entity.type
_entity.pdbx_description
1 polymer ?
#
loop_
_entity_poly.entity_id
_entity_poly.type
_entity_poly.pdbx_seq_one_letter_code
_entity_poly.pdbx_strand_id
1 'polypeptide(L)'
;MICRNKDKGFTFIELILYMAILGIFMVAVMSLISTTVASHKKQSSRQKLQSQATETYDAIADILMGASDIKIDGTAYVQTGTSFTQVTGSFIVPEDTYVKSAGSGSTLRKQGGVADVIQDIVSDSGVIKKKSNSYDIADVKPFGGAGASEDVHTFIDADYLWVQYSSELDKTAFCTITYSKTDKKLYVFRQEMSDETLNQAKQDLKSSDSAKVNQAQAVLSSCTKYVDASSKKGTVLANNVKSFQLQVNPADNSVAVIIGFEDTKTKETYKVTSVVGLRNSFVLKKHEWD
;
A
#
# COMPACT_ATOMS: atom_id res chain seq x y z
N MET A 1 -26.86 42.65 -75.41
CA MET A 1 -27.40 42.57 -74.04
C MET A 1 -26.23 42.24 -73.12
N ILE A 2 -25.59 43.25 -72.52
CA ILE A 2 -24.43 43.08 -71.65
C ILE A 2 -24.96 43.17 -70.22
N CYS A 3 -24.89 42.06 -69.47
CA CYS A 3 -25.18 42.04 -68.05
C CYS A 3 -24.16 42.93 -67.34
N ARG A 4 -24.61 44.06 -66.78
CA ARG A 4 -23.79 44.87 -65.86
C ARG A 4 -23.60 44.09 -64.57
N ASN A 5 -22.38 43.64 -64.29
CA ASN A 5 -22.00 43.18 -62.95
C ASN A 5 -22.17 44.37 -61.98
N LYS A 6 -23.08 44.22 -61.02
CA LYS A 6 -23.18 45.13 -59.88
C LYS A 6 -22.08 44.75 -58.90
N ASP A 7 -20.91 45.38 -59.02
CA ASP A 7 -19.91 45.33 -57.95
C ASP A 7 -20.49 46.10 -56.75
N LYS A 8 -21.13 45.36 -55.84
CA LYS A 8 -21.58 45.90 -54.56
C LYS A 8 -20.35 46.05 -53.67
N GLY A 9 -19.77 47.24 -53.63
CA GLY A 9 -18.78 47.59 -52.62
C GLY A 9 -19.39 47.50 -51.22
N PHE A 10 -18.64 46.93 -50.27
CA PHE A 10 -19.05 46.81 -48.88
C PHE A 10 -19.22 48.19 -48.23
N THR A 11 -20.33 48.41 -47.53
CA THR A 11 -20.50 49.62 -46.72
C THR A 11 -19.66 49.53 -45.43
N PHE A 12 -19.20 50.67 -44.91
CA PHE A 12 -18.38 50.71 -43.68
C PHE A 12 -19.10 50.09 -42.46
N ILE A 13 -20.43 50.24 -42.39
CA ILE A 13 -21.25 49.64 -41.34
C ILE A 13 -21.27 48.11 -41.43
N GLU A 14 -21.39 47.54 -42.64
CA GLU A 14 -21.31 46.09 -42.86
C GLU A 14 -19.92 45.57 -42.48
N LEU A 15 -18.85 46.29 -42.83
CA LEU A 15 -17.47 45.91 -42.50
C LEU A 15 -17.26 45.81 -40.97
N ILE A 16 -17.73 46.81 -40.21
CA ILE A 16 -17.67 46.79 -38.74
C ILE A 16 -18.51 45.63 -38.19
N LEU A 17 -19.69 45.38 -38.76
CA LEU A 17 -20.56 44.29 -38.35
C LEU A 17 -19.87 42.92 -38.52
N TYR A 18 -19.18 42.70 -39.65
CA TYR A 18 -18.44 41.47 -39.90
C TYR A 18 -17.29 41.27 -38.92
N MET A 19 -16.49 42.32 -38.65
CA MET A 19 -15.40 42.22 -37.67
C MET A 19 -15.92 41.95 -36.26
N ALA A 20 -17.05 42.55 -35.87
CA ALA A 20 -17.69 42.31 -34.59
C ALA A 20 -18.20 40.87 -34.45
N ILE A 21 -18.92 40.36 -35.46
CA ILE A 21 -19.45 38.99 -35.46
C ILE A 21 -18.30 37.97 -35.43
N LEU A 22 -17.28 38.16 -36.27
CA LEU A 22 -16.14 37.25 -36.37
C LEU A 22 -15.30 37.25 -35.08
N GLY A 23 -15.13 38.42 -34.45
CA GLY A 23 -14.48 38.56 -33.15
C GLY A 23 -15.19 37.78 -32.05
N ILE A 24 -16.52 37.94 -31.92
CA ILE A 24 -17.32 37.20 -30.94
C ILE A 24 -17.26 35.69 -31.20
N PHE A 25 -17.35 35.27 -32.47
CA PHE A 25 -17.26 33.85 -32.84
C PHE A 25 -15.92 33.23 -32.49
N MET A 26 -14.81 33.92 -32.76
CA MET A 26 -13.48 33.43 -32.42
C MET A 26 -13.28 33.27 -30.92
N VAL A 27 -13.76 34.22 -30.11
CA VAL A 27 -13.69 34.13 -28.64
C VAL A 27 -14.51 32.95 -28.11
N ALA A 28 -15.70 32.74 -28.65
CA ALA A 28 -16.56 31.61 -28.28
C ALA A 28 -15.91 30.26 -28.62
N VAL A 29 -15.35 30.12 -29.83
CA VAL A 29 -14.66 28.89 -30.27
C VAL A 29 -13.42 28.61 -29.44
N MET A 30 -12.59 29.61 -29.17
CA MET A 30 -11.39 29.45 -28.34
C MET A 30 -11.73 29.08 -26.89
N SER A 31 -12.81 29.63 -26.34
CA SER A 31 -13.31 29.28 -25.01
C SER A 31 -13.80 27.82 -24.98
N LEU A 32 -14.53 27.39 -26.01
CA LEU A 32 -15.01 26.01 -26.13
C LEU A 32 -13.84 25.02 -26.29
N ILE A 33 -12.88 25.28 -27.17
CA ILE A 33 -11.69 24.42 -27.33
C ILE A 33 -10.90 24.34 -26.02
N SER A 34 -10.68 25.47 -25.35
CA SER A 34 -9.92 25.52 -24.08
C SER A 34 -10.59 24.67 -23.00
N THR A 35 -11.91 24.77 -22.87
CA THR A 35 -12.70 23.99 -21.91
C THR A 35 -12.74 22.50 -22.27
N THR A 36 -12.93 22.16 -23.55
CA THR A 36 -12.91 20.76 -24.01
C THR A 36 -11.55 20.10 -23.81
N VAL A 37 -10.44 20.79 -24.10
CA VAL A 37 -9.08 20.26 -23.89
C VAL A 37 -8.78 20.05 -22.41
N ALA A 38 -9.17 21.00 -21.55
CA ALA A 38 -9.03 20.86 -20.11
C ALA A 38 -9.85 19.67 -19.57
N SER A 39 -11.09 19.52 -20.04
CA SER A 39 -11.96 18.38 -19.71
C SER A 39 -11.34 17.05 -20.15
N HIS A 40 -10.88 16.97 -21.39
CA HIS A 40 -10.23 15.77 -21.93
C HIS A 40 -8.96 15.41 -21.14
N LYS A 41 -8.16 16.40 -20.76
CA LYS A 41 -6.96 16.19 -19.93
C LYS A 41 -7.31 15.63 -18.55
N LYS A 42 -8.35 16.14 -17.91
CA LYS A 42 -8.85 15.62 -16.62
C LYS A 42 -9.38 14.19 -16.76
N GLN A 43 -10.19 13.92 -17.78
CA GLN A 43 -10.72 12.59 -18.03
C GLN A 43 -9.62 11.56 -18.31
N SER A 44 -8.66 11.91 -19.18
CA SER A 44 -7.51 11.04 -19.46
C SER A 44 -6.66 10.79 -18.22
N SER A 45 -6.45 11.81 -17.38
CA SER A 45 -5.75 11.68 -16.10
C SER A 45 -6.49 10.73 -15.14
N ARG A 46 -7.81 10.88 -14.98
CA ARG A 46 -8.63 9.94 -14.18
C ARG A 46 -8.53 8.50 -14.67
N GLN A 47 -8.61 8.27 -15.98
CA GLN A 47 -8.50 6.92 -16.56
C GLN A 47 -7.14 6.29 -16.26
N LYS A 48 -6.04 7.06 -16.35
CA LYS A 48 -4.70 6.57 -15.98
C LYS A 48 -4.60 6.22 -14.50
N LEU A 49 -5.15 7.07 -13.62
CA LEU A 49 -5.18 6.77 -12.18
C LEU A 49 -6.00 5.52 -11.88
N GLN A 50 -7.14 5.33 -12.55
CA GLN A 50 -7.96 4.13 -12.40
C GLN A 50 -7.22 2.87 -12.83
N SER A 51 -6.62 2.86 -14.04
CA SER A 51 -5.84 1.71 -14.54
C SER A 51 -4.71 1.35 -13.57
N GLN A 52 -3.91 2.34 -13.18
CA GLN A 52 -2.80 2.10 -12.26
C GLN A 52 -3.29 1.62 -10.88
N ALA A 53 -4.42 2.16 -10.39
CA ALA A 53 -4.98 1.73 -9.12
C ALA A 53 -5.46 0.28 -9.15
N THR A 54 -6.11 -0.14 -10.25
CA THR A 54 -6.49 -1.53 -10.46
C THR A 54 -5.26 -2.43 -10.55
N GLU A 55 -4.28 -2.10 -11.39
CA GLU A 55 -3.03 -2.88 -11.53
C GLU A 55 -2.26 -2.99 -10.20
N THR A 56 -2.18 -1.89 -9.45
CA THR A 56 -1.51 -1.87 -8.14
C THR A 56 -2.28 -2.71 -7.12
N TYR A 57 -3.61 -2.58 -7.09
CA TYR A 57 -4.45 -3.36 -6.20
C TYR A 57 -4.33 -4.85 -6.51
N ASP A 58 -4.47 -5.25 -7.77
CA ASP A 58 -4.39 -6.65 -8.20
C ASP A 58 -3.03 -7.25 -7.81
N ALA A 59 -1.93 -6.51 -8.02
CA ALA A 59 -0.60 -6.95 -7.62
C ALA A 59 -0.45 -7.17 -6.10
N ILE A 60 -1.06 -6.32 -5.28
CA ILE A 60 -1.03 -6.47 -3.81
C ILE A 60 -2.00 -7.56 -3.36
N ALA A 61 -3.18 -7.64 -3.98
CA ALA A 61 -4.21 -8.62 -3.67
C ALA A 61 -3.71 -10.04 -3.96
N ASP A 62 -3.04 -10.28 -5.09
CA ASP A 62 -2.46 -11.57 -5.42
C ASP A 62 -1.43 -12.03 -4.37
N ILE A 63 -0.57 -11.10 -3.91
CA ILE A 63 0.39 -11.37 -2.82
C ILE A 63 -0.33 -11.72 -1.52
N LEU A 64 -1.36 -10.95 -1.16
CA LEU A 64 -2.12 -11.14 0.07
C LEU A 64 -2.96 -12.42 0.05
N MET A 65 -3.58 -12.79 -1.07
CA MET A 65 -4.37 -14.01 -1.18
C MET A 65 -3.52 -15.26 -0.89
N GLY A 66 -2.26 -15.26 -1.32
CA GLY A 66 -1.30 -16.35 -1.05
C GLY A 66 -0.56 -16.24 0.28
N ALA A 67 -0.85 -15.22 1.10
CA ALA A 67 -0.10 -14.95 2.31
C ALA A 67 -0.13 -16.12 3.30
N SER A 68 1.04 -16.46 3.84
CA SER A 68 1.23 -17.35 4.98
C SER A 68 1.58 -16.59 6.26
N ASP A 69 2.14 -15.38 6.14
CA ASP A 69 2.45 -14.49 7.25
C ASP A 69 2.40 -13.03 6.76
N ILE A 70 1.96 -12.12 7.62
CA ILE A 70 1.82 -10.69 7.33
C ILE A 70 2.35 -9.87 8.51
N LYS A 71 3.11 -8.83 8.19
CA LYS A 71 3.53 -7.80 9.15
C LYS A 71 3.27 -6.42 8.57
N ILE A 72 2.74 -5.51 9.38
CA ILE A 72 2.40 -4.16 8.95
C ILE A 72 3.11 -3.17 9.86
N ASP A 73 3.95 -2.30 9.30
CA ASP A 73 4.57 -1.19 10.04
C ASP A 73 3.87 0.11 9.67
N GLY A 74 3.41 0.84 10.69
CA GLY A 74 2.64 2.06 10.49
C GLY A 74 1.99 2.56 11.77
N THR A 75 0.93 3.33 11.61
CA THR A 75 0.14 3.87 12.72
C THR A 75 -1.25 3.22 12.71
N ALA A 76 -1.69 2.67 13.84
CA ALA A 76 -3.01 2.06 13.99
C ALA A 76 -3.57 2.30 15.39
N TYR A 77 -4.85 1.96 15.59
CA TYR A 77 -5.46 1.96 16.91
C TYR A 77 -5.51 0.54 17.47
N VAL A 78 -4.95 0.36 18.66
CA VAL A 78 -4.95 -0.92 19.38
C VAL A 78 -5.85 -0.87 20.61
N GLN A 79 -6.47 -1.99 20.93
CA GLN A 79 -7.36 -2.12 22.08
C GLN A 79 -6.56 -2.01 23.38
N THR A 80 -6.88 -1.03 24.21
CA THR A 80 -6.34 -0.85 25.56
C THR A 80 -7.50 -0.80 26.55
N GLY A 81 -7.71 -1.92 27.25
CA GLY A 81 -8.89 -2.12 28.08
C GLY A 81 -10.19 -2.11 27.25
N THR A 82 -11.05 -1.13 27.51
CA THR A 82 -12.32 -0.92 26.78
C THR A 82 -12.24 0.14 25.68
N SER A 83 -11.06 0.74 25.49
CA SER A 83 -10.84 1.85 24.54
C SER A 83 -9.83 1.47 23.47
N PHE A 84 -9.70 2.32 22.45
CA PHE A 84 -8.72 2.17 21.38
C PHE A 84 -7.74 3.34 21.41
N THR A 85 -6.45 3.05 21.47
CA THR A 85 -5.39 4.05 21.54
C THR A 85 -4.54 4.01 20.28
N GLN A 86 -4.21 5.17 19.73
CA GLN A 86 -3.34 5.25 18.56
C GLN A 86 -1.89 4.94 18.96
N VAL A 87 -1.26 4.01 18.26
CA VAL A 87 0.14 3.63 18.44
C VAL A 87 0.83 3.58 17.09
N THR A 88 2.15 3.76 17.09
CA THR A 88 3.00 3.60 15.90
C THR A 88 4.01 2.49 16.16
N GLY A 89 4.06 1.51 15.27
CA GLY A 89 4.93 0.35 15.41
C GLY A 89 4.65 -0.69 14.35
N SER A 90 5.13 -1.91 14.61
CA SER A 90 4.91 -3.05 13.73
C SER A 90 3.84 -3.97 14.33
N PHE A 91 2.75 -4.17 13.61
CA PHE A 91 1.68 -5.11 13.95
C PHE A 91 2.02 -6.47 13.34
N ILE A 92 2.19 -7.48 14.19
CA ILE A 92 2.62 -8.83 13.80
C ILE A 92 1.75 -9.88 14.49
N VAL A 93 1.67 -11.08 13.93
CA VAL A 93 1.18 -12.25 14.69
C VAL A 93 2.28 -12.66 15.67
N PRO A 94 2.02 -12.69 17.01
CA PRO A 94 3.02 -13.07 17.98
C PRO A 94 3.48 -14.53 17.82
N GLU A 95 4.78 -14.77 17.93
CA GLU A 95 5.32 -16.14 18.05
C GLU A 95 4.93 -16.77 19.39
N ASP A 96 5.05 -18.09 19.52
CA ASP A 96 4.73 -18.83 20.75
C ASP A 96 5.44 -18.32 22.00
N THR A 97 6.64 -17.78 21.82
CA THR A 97 7.47 -17.27 22.91
C THR A 97 7.17 -15.81 23.26
N TYR A 98 6.27 -15.14 22.53
CA TYR A 98 5.98 -13.72 22.75
C TYR A 98 4.82 -13.52 23.72
N VAL A 99 4.99 -12.57 24.62
CA VAL A 99 3.99 -12.17 25.62
C VAL A 99 3.78 -10.66 25.55
N LYS A 100 2.57 -10.20 25.89
CA LYS A 100 2.24 -8.77 25.96
C LYS A 100 2.85 -8.18 27.24
N SER A 101 3.47 -7.00 27.16
CA SER A 101 4.22 -6.40 28.27
C SER A 101 3.34 -5.95 29.44
N ALA A 102 2.12 -5.50 29.17
CA ALA A 102 1.18 -4.99 30.18
C ALA A 102 -0.30 -5.31 29.86
N GLY A 103 -0.58 -6.26 28.95
CA GLY A 103 -1.93 -6.62 28.50
C GLY A 103 -2.24 -6.20 27.06
N SER A 104 -3.52 -6.23 26.65
CA SER A 104 -3.93 -5.86 25.28
C SER A 104 -3.47 -4.46 24.89
N GLY A 105 -2.99 -4.33 23.65
CA GLY A 105 -2.50 -3.07 23.07
C GLY A 105 -1.13 -2.63 23.59
N SER A 106 -0.50 -3.42 24.45
CA SER A 106 0.89 -3.20 24.87
C SER A 106 1.90 -3.85 23.91
N THR A 107 3.15 -3.45 24.03
CA THR A 107 4.25 -4.00 23.22
C THR A 107 4.49 -5.48 23.52
N LEU A 108 4.99 -6.23 22.53
CA LEU A 108 5.38 -7.62 22.69
C LEU A 108 6.77 -7.74 23.31
N ARG A 109 6.99 -8.76 24.13
CA ARG A 109 8.29 -9.17 24.72
C ARG A 109 8.49 -10.66 24.54
N LYS A 110 9.73 -11.11 24.54
CA LYS A 110 10.01 -12.56 24.68
C LYS A 110 9.70 -12.99 26.11
N GLN A 111 9.15 -14.18 26.29
CA GLN A 111 8.82 -14.77 27.58
C GLN A 111 10.09 -14.81 28.46
N GLY A 112 10.00 -14.29 29.69
CA GLY A 112 11.14 -14.15 30.60
C GLY A 112 12.11 -13.01 30.26
N GLY A 113 11.89 -12.30 29.15
CA GLY A 113 12.65 -11.12 28.74
C GLY A 113 12.04 -9.82 29.26
N VAL A 114 12.90 -8.81 29.47
CA VAL A 114 12.49 -7.45 29.87
C VAL A 114 12.41 -6.48 28.70
N ALA A 115 13.03 -6.81 27.57
CA ALA A 115 13.09 -5.97 26.39
C ALA A 115 11.95 -6.26 25.41
N ASP A 116 11.43 -5.19 24.80
CA ASP A 116 10.40 -5.25 23.78
C ASP A 116 10.95 -5.88 22.48
N VAL A 117 10.09 -6.60 21.77
CA VAL A 117 10.38 -7.16 20.44
C VAL A 117 10.42 -6.02 19.44
N ILE A 118 11.55 -5.86 18.77
CA ILE A 118 11.79 -4.80 17.79
C ILE A 118 11.83 -5.41 16.39
N GLN A 119 11.11 -4.78 15.45
CA GLN A 119 11.30 -5.01 14.02
C GLN A 119 12.26 -3.97 13.46
N ASP A 120 13.31 -4.44 12.77
CA ASP A 120 14.20 -3.59 12.01
C ASP A 120 13.64 -3.38 10.61
N ILE A 121 13.60 -2.12 10.16
CA ILE A 121 13.43 -1.74 8.77
C ILE A 121 14.81 -1.42 8.22
N VAL A 122 15.22 -2.14 7.18
CA VAL A 122 16.55 -2.01 6.56
C VAL A 122 16.45 -1.48 5.13
N SER A 123 17.51 -0.82 4.65
CA SER A 123 17.68 -0.57 3.21
C SER A 123 17.89 -1.88 2.45
N ASP A 124 17.85 -1.81 1.12
CA ASP A 124 18.25 -2.91 0.24
C ASP A 124 19.71 -3.38 0.46
N SER A 125 20.57 -2.51 1.00
CA SER A 125 21.93 -2.82 1.43
C SER A 125 22.07 -3.37 2.86
N GLY A 126 20.94 -3.56 3.58
CA GLY A 126 20.91 -4.11 4.93
C GLY A 126 21.18 -3.11 6.06
N VAL A 127 21.27 -1.81 5.76
CA VAL A 127 21.48 -0.76 6.77
C VAL A 127 20.16 -0.45 7.48
N ILE A 128 20.16 -0.46 8.81
CA ILE A 128 18.96 -0.14 9.61
C ILE A 128 18.57 1.32 9.40
N LYS A 129 17.34 1.55 8.93
CA LYS A 129 16.74 2.87 8.72
C LYS A 129 15.79 3.26 9.85
N LYS A 130 15.03 2.29 10.37
CA LYS A 130 14.03 2.48 11.43
C LYS A 130 13.96 1.24 12.29
N LYS A 131 13.63 1.42 13.56
CA LYS A 131 13.30 0.37 14.51
C LYS A 131 11.90 0.64 15.03
N SER A 132 11.07 -0.40 15.06
CA SER A 132 9.68 -0.30 15.50
C SER A 132 9.38 -1.31 16.59
N ASN A 133 8.70 -0.86 17.64
CA ASN A 133 8.16 -1.76 18.66
C ASN A 133 7.08 -2.65 18.02
N SER A 134 7.04 -3.91 18.45
CA SER A 134 6.05 -4.88 17.94
C SER A 134 4.79 -4.87 18.81
N TYR A 135 3.63 -4.91 18.16
CA TYR A 135 2.31 -5.05 18.77
C TYR A 135 1.64 -6.29 18.18
N ASP A 136 0.74 -6.89 18.95
CA ASP A 136 -0.11 -7.98 18.46
C ASP A 136 -1.11 -7.42 17.43
N ILE A 137 -1.10 -7.97 16.22
CA ILE A 137 -2.03 -7.57 15.16
C ILE A 137 -3.50 -7.85 15.54
N ALA A 138 -3.74 -8.82 16.42
CA ALA A 138 -5.09 -9.12 16.92
C ALA A 138 -5.64 -8.03 17.86
N ASP A 139 -4.78 -7.18 18.43
CA ASP A 139 -5.21 -6.04 19.25
C ASP A 139 -5.57 -4.82 18.39
N VAL A 140 -5.24 -4.80 17.10
CA VAL A 140 -5.65 -3.72 16.19
C VAL A 140 -7.17 -3.74 16.04
N LYS A 141 -7.81 -2.56 16.07
CA LYS A 141 -9.26 -2.46 15.91
C LYS A 141 -9.71 -3.11 14.59
N PRO A 142 -10.45 -4.22 14.63
CA PRO A 142 -10.83 -4.90 13.41
C PRO A 142 -11.92 -4.12 12.68
N PHE A 143 -11.95 -4.25 11.36
CA PHE A 143 -13.15 -3.87 10.60
C PHE A 143 -14.17 -5.01 10.65
N GLY A 144 -15.46 -4.67 10.59
CA GLY A 144 -16.55 -5.66 10.59
C GLY A 144 -17.33 -5.68 9.27
N GLY A 145 -17.90 -6.84 8.95
CA GLY A 145 -18.74 -7.03 7.76
C GLY A 145 -17.96 -7.37 6.49
N ALA A 146 -18.68 -7.50 5.37
CA ALA A 146 -18.11 -7.96 4.09
C ALA A 146 -17.32 -6.88 3.32
N GLY A 147 -17.36 -5.62 3.77
CA GLY A 147 -16.71 -4.48 3.12
C GLY A 147 -15.76 -3.75 4.06
N ALA A 148 -14.90 -2.89 3.50
CA ALA A 148 -14.03 -2.02 4.29
C ALA A 148 -14.86 -1.07 5.17
N SER A 149 -14.41 -0.85 6.41
CA SER A 149 -15.07 0.03 7.36
C SER A 149 -14.80 1.50 7.05
N GLU A 150 -15.77 2.36 7.35
CA GLU A 150 -15.61 3.82 7.31
C GLU A 150 -15.07 4.39 8.64
N ASP A 151 -15.03 3.58 9.71
CA ASP A 151 -14.49 4.00 10.99
C ASP A 151 -12.97 4.19 10.91
N VAL A 152 -12.54 5.45 11.02
CA VAL A 152 -11.15 5.88 10.98
C VAL A 152 -10.23 5.13 11.94
N HIS A 153 -10.77 4.60 13.05
CA HIS A 153 -9.99 3.83 14.03
C HIS A 153 -9.63 2.42 13.54
N THR A 154 -10.28 1.91 12.50
CA THR A 154 -9.95 0.59 11.91
C THR A 154 -8.81 0.65 10.90
N PHE A 155 -8.39 1.86 10.53
CA PHE A 155 -7.33 2.06 9.54
C PHE A 155 -5.95 1.92 10.19
N ILE A 156 -5.09 1.24 9.45
CA ILE A 156 -3.65 1.19 9.64
C ILE A 156 -3.04 2.06 8.55
N ASP A 157 -2.50 3.22 8.91
CA ASP A 157 -1.72 4.06 8.00
C ASP A 157 -0.35 3.40 7.80
N ALA A 158 -0.25 2.58 6.76
CA ALA A 158 0.90 1.71 6.52
C ALA A 158 2.06 2.47 5.86
N ASP A 159 3.23 2.41 6.50
CA ASP A 159 4.50 2.79 5.87
C ASP A 159 5.11 1.57 5.15
N TYR A 160 4.99 0.37 5.75
CA TYR A 160 5.47 -0.88 5.17
C TYR A 160 4.45 -2.01 5.35
N LEU A 161 4.28 -2.82 4.31
CA LEU A 161 3.56 -4.09 4.35
C LEU A 161 4.54 -5.19 3.96
N TRP A 162 4.81 -6.11 4.88
CA TRP A 162 5.61 -7.30 4.61
C TRP A 162 4.69 -8.52 4.54
N VAL A 163 4.90 -9.37 3.54
CA VAL A 163 4.11 -10.57 3.29
C VAL A 163 5.04 -11.71 2.93
N GLN A 164 4.86 -12.85 3.60
CA GLN A 164 5.43 -14.13 3.20
C GLN A 164 4.37 -14.94 2.47
N TYR A 165 4.69 -15.53 1.32
CA TYR A 165 3.79 -16.39 0.56
C TYR A 165 4.58 -17.45 -0.23
N SER A 166 3.94 -18.56 -0.57
CA SER A 166 4.53 -19.54 -1.50
C SER A 166 4.49 -18.97 -2.92
N SER A 167 5.65 -18.79 -3.54
CA SER A 167 5.74 -18.27 -4.92
C SER A 167 5.73 -19.39 -5.95
N GLU A 168 6.34 -20.53 -5.61
CA GLU A 168 6.43 -21.74 -6.43
C GLU A 168 6.23 -22.97 -5.52
N LEU A 169 6.17 -24.17 -6.12
CA LEU A 169 5.94 -25.42 -5.41
C LEU A 169 6.99 -25.71 -4.30
N ASP A 170 8.18 -25.16 -4.42
CA ASP A 170 9.33 -25.42 -3.54
C ASP A 170 10.02 -24.14 -3.04
N LYS A 171 9.37 -22.98 -3.18
CA LYS A 171 9.92 -21.68 -2.78
C LYS A 171 8.92 -20.83 -2.03
N THR A 172 9.45 -20.16 -1.01
CA THR A 172 8.79 -19.11 -0.26
C THR A 172 9.35 -17.75 -0.67
N ALA A 173 8.46 -16.84 -1.07
CA ALA A 173 8.76 -15.45 -1.32
C ALA A 173 8.48 -14.59 -0.08
N PHE A 174 9.30 -13.56 0.08
CA PHE A 174 9.16 -12.52 1.09
C PHE A 174 9.12 -11.18 0.37
N CYS A 175 8.01 -10.47 0.51
CA CYS A 175 7.74 -9.24 -0.20
C CYS A 175 7.56 -8.10 0.80
N THR A 176 8.28 -6.99 0.60
CA THR A 176 8.01 -5.73 1.31
C THR A 176 7.48 -4.69 0.33
N ILE A 177 6.28 -4.19 0.59
CA ILE A 177 5.72 -3.02 -0.08
C ILE A 177 5.99 -1.81 0.81
N THR A 178 6.65 -0.79 0.27
CA THR A 178 7.02 0.44 0.98
C THR A 178 6.25 1.62 0.41
N TYR A 179 5.61 2.41 1.27
CA TYR A 179 5.01 3.68 0.89
C TYR A 179 5.94 4.86 1.22
N SER A 180 6.45 5.52 0.18
CA SER A 180 7.19 6.77 0.33
C SER A 180 6.24 7.96 0.25
N LYS A 181 5.95 8.54 1.42
CA LYS A 181 5.18 9.80 1.54
C LYS A 181 5.85 10.96 0.79
N THR A 182 7.19 10.99 0.77
CA THR A 182 7.99 12.03 0.10
C THR A 182 7.88 11.92 -1.41
N ASP A 183 8.07 10.72 -1.97
CA ASP A 183 8.05 10.52 -3.42
C ASP A 183 6.63 10.36 -3.98
N LYS A 184 5.64 10.13 -3.10
CA LYS A 184 4.27 9.75 -3.45
C LYS A 184 4.26 8.48 -4.31
N LYS A 185 4.99 7.45 -3.87
CA LYS A 185 5.16 6.18 -4.60
C LYS A 185 5.04 4.99 -3.67
N LEU A 186 4.56 3.89 -4.25
CA LEU A 186 4.72 2.56 -3.67
C LEU A 186 5.92 1.88 -4.34
N TYR A 187 6.75 1.25 -3.53
CA TYR A 187 7.87 0.42 -3.96
C TYR A 187 7.65 -1.01 -3.52
N VAL A 188 8.19 -1.96 -4.26
CA VAL A 188 8.12 -3.38 -3.95
C VAL A 188 9.52 -3.98 -3.95
N PHE A 189 9.85 -4.70 -2.89
CA PHE A 189 11.03 -5.54 -2.77
C PHE A 189 10.58 -6.99 -2.64
N ARG A 190 11.22 -7.90 -3.39
CA ARG A 190 10.95 -9.33 -3.33
C ARG A 190 12.25 -10.09 -3.22
N GLN A 191 12.24 -11.12 -2.38
CA GLN A 191 13.30 -12.11 -2.27
C GLN A 191 12.66 -13.49 -2.11
N GLU A 192 13.38 -14.53 -2.52
CA GLU A 192 12.90 -15.91 -2.45
C GLU A 192 13.92 -16.78 -1.71
N MET A 193 13.41 -17.84 -1.10
CA MET A 193 14.19 -18.88 -0.44
C MET A 193 13.55 -20.24 -0.72
N SER A 194 14.35 -21.28 -0.90
CA SER A 194 13.79 -22.63 -1.02
C SER A 194 13.13 -23.05 0.29
N ASP A 195 12.04 -23.79 0.18
CA ASP A 195 11.31 -24.28 1.35
C ASP A 195 12.17 -25.23 2.20
N GLU A 196 13.06 -25.99 1.57
CA GLU A 196 14.04 -26.82 2.27
C GLU A 196 14.96 -25.97 3.16
N THR A 197 15.54 -24.89 2.62
CA THR A 197 16.42 -23.98 3.39
C THR A 197 15.64 -23.32 4.53
N LEU A 198 14.42 -22.87 4.25
CA LEU A 198 13.56 -22.22 5.24
C LEU A 198 13.18 -23.17 6.38
N ASN A 199 12.78 -24.39 6.05
CA ASN A 199 12.39 -25.41 7.03
C ASN A 199 13.58 -25.89 7.85
N GLN A 200 14.75 -26.09 7.22
CA GLN A 200 15.98 -26.44 7.91
C GLN A 200 16.39 -25.34 8.90
N ALA A 201 16.35 -24.06 8.49
CA ALA A 201 16.65 -22.95 9.39
C ALA A 201 15.66 -22.88 10.57
N LYS A 202 14.35 -23.09 10.32
CA LYS A 202 13.34 -23.15 11.40
C LYS A 202 13.57 -24.33 12.35
N GLN A 203 14.06 -25.46 11.86
CA GLN A 203 14.41 -26.61 12.69
C GLN A 203 15.66 -26.35 13.52
N ASP A 204 16.70 -25.79 12.90
CA ASP A 204 17.98 -25.50 13.55
C ASP A 204 17.87 -24.41 14.62
N LEU A 205 16.90 -23.49 14.51
CA LEU A 205 16.54 -22.56 15.60
C LEU A 205 16.15 -23.26 16.91
N LYS A 206 15.65 -24.50 16.84
CA LYS A 206 15.25 -25.31 18.00
C LYS A 206 16.39 -26.21 18.49
N SER A 207 17.56 -26.14 17.87
CA SER A 207 18.72 -26.95 18.24
C SER A 207 19.34 -26.49 19.56
N SER A 208 19.98 -27.43 20.27
CA SER A 208 20.88 -27.11 21.39
C SER A 208 22.27 -26.62 20.95
N ASP A 209 22.60 -26.77 19.66
CA ASP A 209 23.87 -26.31 19.08
C ASP A 209 23.80 -24.81 18.74
N SER A 210 24.55 -24.01 19.50
CA SER A 210 24.58 -22.55 19.32
C SER A 210 25.10 -22.11 17.94
N ALA A 211 25.97 -22.89 17.29
CA ALA A 211 26.46 -22.55 15.96
C ALA A 211 25.34 -22.69 14.91
N LYS A 212 24.54 -23.77 15.02
CA LYS A 212 23.36 -23.98 14.17
C LYS A 212 22.30 -22.90 14.39
N VAL A 213 22.01 -22.58 15.66
CA VAL A 213 21.06 -21.52 16.01
C VAL A 213 21.51 -20.17 15.43
N ASN A 214 22.79 -19.81 15.56
CA ASN A 214 23.32 -18.56 15.01
C ASN A 214 23.24 -18.48 13.48
N GLN A 215 23.55 -19.58 12.78
CA GLN A 215 23.44 -19.65 11.32
C GLN A 215 21.97 -19.56 10.87
N ALA A 216 21.08 -20.32 11.51
CA ALA A 216 19.65 -20.26 11.24
C ALA A 216 19.07 -18.85 11.45
N GLN A 217 19.46 -18.18 12.55
CA GLN A 217 19.05 -16.81 12.81
C GLN A 217 19.53 -15.86 11.72
N ALA A 218 20.75 -16.01 11.21
CA ALA A 218 21.28 -15.17 10.13
C ALA A 218 20.49 -15.38 8.82
N VAL A 219 20.21 -16.64 8.46
CA VAL A 219 19.40 -16.99 7.28
C VAL A 219 18.01 -16.37 7.37
N LEU A 220 17.30 -16.58 8.48
CA LEU A 220 15.94 -16.07 8.66
C LEU A 220 15.90 -14.54 8.78
N SER A 221 16.89 -13.93 9.44
CA SER A 221 16.95 -12.46 9.55
C SER A 221 17.17 -11.77 8.19
N SER A 222 17.69 -12.49 7.19
CA SER A 222 17.84 -11.95 5.83
C SER A 222 16.51 -11.81 5.09
N CYS A 223 15.46 -12.50 5.51
CA CYS A 223 14.16 -12.53 4.83
C CYS A 223 12.96 -12.05 5.67
N THR A 224 13.12 -11.99 6.98
CA THR A 224 12.03 -11.65 7.91
C THR A 224 11.94 -10.17 8.26
N LYS A 225 12.91 -9.35 7.82
CA LYS A 225 12.94 -7.90 8.03
C LYS A 225 12.18 -7.16 6.94
N TYR A 226 11.68 -5.97 7.26
CA TYR A 226 11.18 -5.04 6.24
C TYR A 226 12.36 -4.50 5.43
N VAL A 227 12.29 -4.60 4.11
CA VAL A 227 13.29 -4.04 3.21
C VAL A 227 12.73 -2.83 2.47
N ASP A 228 13.25 -1.66 2.78
CA ASP A 228 12.96 -0.41 2.09
C ASP A 228 13.79 -0.33 0.80
N ALA A 229 13.10 -0.55 -0.32
CA ALA A 229 13.70 -0.48 -1.65
C ALA A 229 13.41 0.84 -2.39
N SER A 230 13.03 1.90 -1.67
CA SER A 230 12.75 3.24 -2.27
C SER A 230 13.95 3.86 -2.99
N SER A 231 15.18 3.51 -2.61
CA SER A 231 16.41 3.97 -3.26
C SER A 231 16.80 3.16 -4.51
N LYS A 232 16.19 1.99 -4.73
CA LYS A 232 16.57 1.06 -5.80
C LYS A 232 15.81 1.37 -7.09
N LYS A 233 16.51 1.37 -8.23
CA LYS A 233 15.85 1.52 -9.55
C LYS A 233 15.05 0.26 -9.89
N GLY A 234 13.88 0.44 -10.51
CA GLY A 234 13.05 -0.65 -10.99
C GLY A 234 12.13 -1.29 -9.94
N THR A 235 12.05 -0.73 -8.73
CA THR A 235 11.19 -1.24 -7.65
C THR A 235 9.88 -0.47 -7.49
N VAL A 236 9.64 0.55 -8.32
CA VAL A 236 8.40 1.34 -8.26
C VAL A 236 7.22 0.47 -8.69
N LEU A 237 6.30 0.23 -7.76
CA LEU A 237 5.03 -0.45 -8.02
C LEU A 237 3.97 0.53 -8.54
N ALA A 238 3.89 1.72 -7.93
CA ALA A 238 2.89 2.71 -8.29
C ALA A 238 3.37 4.15 -8.09
N ASN A 239 2.94 5.06 -8.95
CA ASN A 239 3.23 6.49 -8.86
C ASN A 239 2.02 7.27 -8.37
N ASN A 240 2.21 8.53 -7.98
CA ASN A 240 1.12 9.43 -7.61
C ASN A 240 0.26 8.90 -6.43
N VAL A 241 0.86 8.14 -5.52
CA VAL A 241 0.20 7.56 -4.36
C VAL A 241 0.10 8.64 -3.27
N LYS A 242 -1.13 8.90 -2.82
CA LYS A 242 -1.48 9.87 -1.79
C LYS A 242 -1.63 9.23 -0.40
N SER A 243 -2.12 8.00 -0.35
CA SER A 243 -2.27 7.25 0.89
C SER A 243 -2.16 5.75 0.61
N PHE A 244 -1.59 5.03 1.58
CA PHE A 244 -1.58 3.57 1.62
C PHE A 244 -2.07 3.15 3.00
N GLN A 245 -3.24 2.54 3.04
CA GLN A 245 -3.93 2.19 4.26
C GLN A 245 -4.41 0.75 4.18
N LEU A 246 -4.41 0.08 5.32
CA LEU A 246 -4.89 -1.29 5.47
C LEU A 246 -5.94 -1.34 6.58
N GLN A 247 -6.83 -2.31 6.52
CA GLN A 247 -7.64 -2.71 7.66
C GLN A 247 -7.52 -4.23 7.80
N VAL A 248 -7.52 -4.73 9.03
CA VAL A 248 -7.40 -6.16 9.30
C VAL A 248 -8.65 -6.65 9.99
N ASN A 249 -9.07 -7.86 9.67
CA ASN A 249 -10.11 -8.57 10.39
C ASN A 249 -9.60 -9.99 10.71
N PRO A 250 -9.05 -10.20 11.92
CA PRO A 250 -8.56 -11.51 12.34
C PRO A 250 -9.65 -12.59 12.45
N ALA A 251 -10.92 -12.20 12.62
CA ALA A 251 -12.03 -13.15 12.73
C ALA A 251 -12.35 -13.80 11.37
N ASP A 252 -12.48 -12.97 10.33
CA ASP A 252 -12.76 -13.41 8.96
C ASP A 252 -11.49 -13.66 8.13
N ASN A 253 -10.32 -13.47 8.76
CA ASN A 253 -9.00 -13.64 8.15
C ASN A 253 -8.87 -12.90 6.81
N SER A 254 -9.21 -11.61 6.84
CA SER A 254 -9.25 -10.74 5.68
C SER A 254 -8.55 -9.40 5.92
N VAL A 255 -8.07 -8.81 4.83
CA VAL A 255 -7.38 -7.51 4.83
C VAL A 255 -8.05 -6.61 3.81
N ALA A 256 -8.51 -5.43 4.23
CA ALA A 256 -8.92 -4.40 3.29
C ALA A 256 -7.70 -3.59 2.84
N VAL A 257 -7.50 -3.48 1.54
CA VAL A 257 -6.42 -2.67 0.95
C VAL A 257 -7.02 -1.38 0.39
N ILE A 258 -6.49 -0.25 0.84
CA ILE A 258 -7.01 1.08 0.52
C ILE A 258 -5.85 1.94 0.01
N ILE A 259 -5.88 2.27 -1.29
CA ILE A 259 -4.82 3.08 -1.92
C ILE A 259 -5.45 4.32 -2.53
N GLY A 260 -5.00 5.48 -2.08
CA GLY A 260 -5.37 6.77 -2.64
C GLY A 260 -4.34 7.22 -3.66
N PHE A 261 -4.80 7.76 -4.79
CA PHE A 261 -3.99 8.33 -5.86
C PHE A 261 -4.36 9.78 -6.12
N GLU A 262 -3.39 10.60 -6.54
CA GLU A 262 -3.60 12.00 -6.90
C GLU A 262 -2.65 12.43 -8.05
N ASP A 263 -3.21 12.82 -9.19
CA ASP A 263 -2.44 13.35 -10.30
C ASP A 263 -1.85 14.73 -9.95
N THR A 264 -0.54 14.84 -10.05
CA THR A 264 0.21 16.05 -9.66
C THR A 264 -0.15 17.28 -10.48
N LYS A 265 -0.59 17.12 -11.74
CA LYS A 265 -0.87 18.20 -12.69
C LYS A 265 -2.35 18.59 -12.69
N THR A 266 -3.26 17.63 -12.68
CA THR A 266 -4.71 17.88 -12.77
C THR A 266 -5.40 17.97 -11.40
N LYS A 267 -4.74 17.48 -10.34
CA LYS A 267 -5.29 17.31 -8.98
C LYS A 267 -6.46 16.34 -8.90
N GLU A 268 -6.69 15.57 -9.96
CA GLU A 268 -7.67 14.50 -9.95
C GLU A 268 -7.24 13.42 -8.97
N THR A 269 -8.20 12.89 -8.21
CA THR A 269 -7.95 11.85 -7.22
C THR A 269 -8.73 10.60 -7.57
N TYR A 270 -8.21 9.46 -7.17
CA TYR A 270 -8.90 8.18 -7.26
C TYR A 270 -8.52 7.33 -6.05
N LYS A 271 -9.48 6.62 -5.47
CA LYS A 271 -9.26 5.74 -4.33
C LYS A 271 -9.77 4.36 -4.69
N VAL A 272 -8.89 3.36 -4.63
CA VAL A 272 -9.28 1.96 -4.70
C VAL A 272 -9.40 1.41 -3.29
N THR A 273 -10.47 0.67 -3.04
CA THR A 273 -10.77 0.04 -1.76
C THR A 273 -11.40 -1.29 -2.03
N SER A 274 -10.80 -2.37 -1.53
CA SER A 274 -11.39 -3.70 -1.64
C SER A 274 -10.82 -4.64 -0.57
N VAL A 275 -11.61 -5.64 -0.22
CA VAL A 275 -11.30 -6.63 0.81
C VAL A 275 -10.70 -7.86 0.16
N VAL A 276 -9.57 -8.32 0.68
CA VAL A 276 -8.87 -9.53 0.24
C VAL A 276 -9.04 -10.58 1.33
N GLY A 277 -9.67 -11.71 0.97
CA GLY A 277 -9.68 -12.90 1.83
C GLY A 277 -8.35 -13.64 1.73
N LEU A 278 -7.76 -13.97 2.88
CA LEU A 278 -6.51 -14.71 2.93
C LEU A 278 -6.81 -16.22 2.87
N ARG A 279 -6.10 -16.97 2.02
CA ARG A 279 -6.36 -18.41 1.84
C ARG A 279 -5.99 -19.25 3.07
N ASN A 280 -4.98 -18.81 3.82
CA ASN A 280 -4.50 -19.52 4.99
C ASN A 280 -5.11 -18.94 6.26
N SER A 281 -5.78 -19.76 7.08
CA SER A 281 -6.60 -19.35 8.23
C SER A 281 -5.85 -18.75 9.42
N PHE A 282 -4.52 -18.79 9.46
CA PHE A 282 -3.69 -18.39 10.61
C PHE A 282 -2.69 -17.28 10.28
N VAL A 283 -3.07 -16.35 9.40
CA VAL A 283 -2.19 -15.25 8.95
C VAL A 283 -2.35 -14.00 9.80
N LEU A 284 -3.54 -13.78 10.37
CA LEU A 284 -3.84 -12.61 11.24
C LEU A 284 -4.07 -12.99 12.69
N LYS A 285 -3.94 -14.27 13.03
CA LYS A 285 -4.12 -14.80 14.38
C LYS A 285 -3.20 -15.98 14.62
N LYS A 286 -2.86 -16.19 15.88
CA LYS A 286 -2.05 -17.31 16.30
C LYS A 286 -2.76 -18.64 15.96
N HIS A 287 -1.97 -19.65 15.60
CA HIS A 287 -2.47 -21.02 15.48
C HIS A 287 -2.67 -21.62 16.88
N GLU A 288 -3.89 -22.02 17.18
CA GLU A 288 -4.24 -22.74 18.40
C GLU A 288 -4.31 -24.24 18.05
N TRP A 289 -3.42 -25.04 18.66
CA TRP A 289 -3.54 -26.50 18.62
C TRP A 289 -4.42 -26.91 19.81
N ASP A 290 -5.60 -27.48 19.53
CA ASP A 290 -6.37 -28.24 20.53
C ASP A 290 -5.69 -29.60 20.84
#